data_AF-A0A7C2VMM2-F1
#
_entry.id   AF-A0A7C2VMM2-F1
#
_cell.length_a   1.000
_cell.length_b   1.000
_cell.length_c   1.000
_cell.angle_alpha   90.00
_cell.angle_beta   90.00
_cell.angle_gamma   90.00
#
_symmetry.space_group_name_H-M   'P 1'
#
loop_
_entity.id
_entity.type
_entity.pdbx_description
1 polymer ?
#
loop_
_entity_poly.entity_id
_entity_poly.type
_entity_poly.pdbx_seq_one_letter_code
_entity_poly.pdbx_strand_id
1 'polypeptide(L)'
;MELNIEFAGLELKNPLIVSAGEHTVKLWQIKRAEKFGAAAISTKLAFLKRPFDAYPRFYVDKGLWVMPITGLRLNVEEAQKLIRAAKKETKIPIIANIMGPGNDLSGWVKLAKMVEDAGADMIELNMSCPNIGLMATQMGLPPPRGDLGAALGSSPQLSKEVTKSVVEAVQIPVITKMTPVAPNIAAVAKACEEGGASAISAINCPQGAVPVDIFNDGKPLFVGLEGFSFGGLCGPAIRPLAYRMVGQIYQKVKVPIAGGGGLMNWRHAVEMIMYGATAVTFCTAIMFYGFELLRSIEKGLKEYMEKQGYDSIEDFRGAALKHLTLPEKLQYHPVTPIVDEEKCNGCGICARMGHCRVYEVVDGKAKTVRVEECYGCGTCYKLCPTEAISYKIGEEKHPAVQEPLEP
;
A
#
# COMPACT_ATOMS: atom_id res chain seq x y z
N MET A 1 21.62 5.18 -16.77
CA MET A 1 20.74 4.98 -15.61
C MET A 1 19.48 4.33 -16.08
N GLU A 2 19.28 3.10 -15.64
CA GLU A 2 18.26 2.22 -16.17
C GLU A 2 17.18 1.99 -15.11
N LEU A 3 15.92 2.20 -15.51
CA LEU A 3 14.78 1.87 -14.66
C LEU A 3 14.33 0.42 -14.86
N ASN A 4 14.85 -0.30 -15.86
CA ASN A 4 14.41 -1.65 -16.12
C ASN A 4 14.73 -2.59 -14.96
N ILE A 5 13.83 -3.53 -14.72
CA ILE A 5 13.94 -4.51 -13.65
C ILE A 5 13.56 -5.89 -14.17
N GLU A 6 14.10 -6.93 -13.55
CA GLU A 6 13.55 -8.27 -13.64
C GLU A 6 12.59 -8.46 -12.45
N PHE A 7 11.35 -8.89 -12.73
CA PHE A 7 10.35 -9.13 -11.71
C PHE A 7 9.71 -10.51 -11.93
N ALA A 8 10.23 -11.51 -11.20
CA ALA A 8 9.77 -12.90 -11.26
C ALA A 8 9.81 -13.46 -12.68
N GLY A 9 10.95 -13.30 -13.38
CA GLY A 9 11.15 -13.73 -14.75
C GLY A 9 10.57 -12.80 -15.82
N LEU A 10 9.86 -11.72 -15.45
CA LEU A 10 9.40 -10.71 -16.40
C LEU A 10 10.41 -9.55 -16.49
N GLU A 11 10.84 -9.21 -17.70
CA GLU A 11 11.59 -7.99 -17.97
C GLU A 11 10.64 -6.80 -18.07
N LEU A 12 10.73 -5.88 -17.12
CA LEU A 12 9.90 -4.68 -17.05
C LEU A 12 10.74 -3.44 -17.37
N LYS A 13 10.26 -2.60 -18.28
CA LYS A 13 10.95 -1.36 -18.71
C LYS A 13 11.17 -0.32 -17.59
N ASN A 14 10.38 -0.39 -16.53
CA ASN A 14 10.44 0.44 -15.34
C ASN A 14 9.72 -0.29 -14.17
N PRO A 15 9.85 0.14 -12.90
CA PRO A 15 9.25 -0.58 -11.78
C PRO A 15 7.74 -0.32 -11.61
N LEU A 16 7.05 0.32 -12.57
CA LEU A 16 5.69 0.82 -12.39
C LEU A 16 4.64 -0.21 -12.83
N ILE A 17 3.92 -0.77 -11.85
CA ILE A 17 2.82 -1.71 -12.09
C ILE A 17 1.48 -1.04 -11.75
N VAL A 18 0.49 -1.15 -12.65
CA VAL A 18 -0.89 -0.73 -12.35
C VAL A 18 -1.60 -1.85 -11.59
N SER A 19 -2.00 -1.61 -10.35
CA SER A 19 -2.65 -2.64 -9.51
C SER A 19 -4.13 -2.81 -9.87
N ALA A 20 -4.65 -4.03 -9.64
CA ALA A 20 -6.06 -4.38 -9.74
C ALA A 20 -6.98 -3.34 -9.09
N GLY A 21 -7.96 -2.83 -9.85
CA GLY A 21 -8.94 -1.84 -9.39
C GLY A 21 -9.97 -1.50 -10.48
N GLU A 22 -10.80 -0.47 -10.25
CA GLU A 22 -11.85 -0.07 -11.24
C GLU A 22 -11.27 0.43 -12.58
N HIS A 23 -9.99 0.75 -12.59
CA HIS A 23 -9.23 1.22 -13.74
C HIS A 23 -8.49 0.08 -14.48
N THR A 24 -8.80 -1.19 -14.19
CA THR A 24 -8.18 -2.36 -14.84
C THR A 24 -9.21 -3.41 -15.31
N VAL A 25 -10.42 -2.98 -15.66
CA VAL A 25 -11.58 -3.83 -16.01
C VAL A 25 -11.98 -3.75 -17.50
N LYS A 26 -11.45 -2.79 -18.25
CA LYS A 26 -11.72 -2.60 -19.69
C LYS A 26 -10.44 -2.45 -20.50
N LEU A 27 -10.47 -2.91 -21.76
CA LEU A 27 -9.33 -2.85 -22.67
C LEU A 27 -8.78 -1.43 -22.87
N TRP A 28 -9.65 -0.43 -22.99
CA TRP A 28 -9.20 0.96 -23.17
C TRP A 28 -8.38 1.47 -21.98
N GLN A 29 -8.62 0.95 -20.78
CA GLN A 29 -7.86 1.31 -19.58
C GLN A 29 -6.47 0.68 -19.63
N ILE A 30 -6.37 -0.59 -20.05
CA ILE A 30 -5.09 -1.28 -20.26
C ILE A 30 -4.25 -0.57 -21.32
N LYS A 31 -4.86 -0.20 -22.46
CA LYS A 31 -4.20 0.59 -23.52
C LYS A 31 -3.71 1.95 -23.01
N ARG A 32 -4.48 2.61 -22.12
CA ARG A 32 -4.03 3.86 -21.49
C ARG A 32 -2.88 3.62 -20.52
N ALA A 33 -2.93 2.58 -19.68
CA ALA A 33 -1.83 2.23 -18.78
C ALA A 33 -0.51 2.09 -19.56
N GLU A 34 -0.51 1.30 -20.64
CA GLU A 34 0.66 1.15 -21.52
C GLU A 34 1.13 2.48 -22.11
N LYS A 35 0.20 3.26 -22.70
CA LYS A 35 0.48 4.57 -23.32
C LYS A 35 1.14 5.57 -22.36
N PHE A 36 0.85 5.47 -21.07
CA PHE A 36 1.35 6.38 -20.04
C PHE A 36 2.52 5.83 -19.23
N GLY A 37 3.09 4.69 -19.63
CA GLY A 37 4.37 4.23 -19.10
C GLY A 37 4.28 3.09 -18.10
N ALA A 38 3.10 2.50 -17.86
CA ALA A 38 3.02 1.27 -17.07
C ALA A 38 3.91 0.19 -17.69
N ALA A 39 4.66 -0.53 -16.86
CA ALA A 39 5.44 -1.68 -17.28
C ALA A 39 4.62 -2.98 -17.25
N ALA A 40 3.66 -3.11 -16.33
CA ALA A 40 2.70 -4.21 -16.29
C ALA A 40 1.36 -3.76 -15.68
N ILE A 41 0.33 -4.58 -15.82
CA ILE A 41 -1.00 -4.32 -15.24
C ILE A 41 -1.61 -5.57 -14.61
N SER A 42 -2.16 -5.42 -13.42
CA SER A 42 -2.98 -6.42 -12.76
C SER A 42 -4.46 -6.16 -13.03
N THR A 43 -5.15 -7.14 -13.63
CA THR A 43 -6.56 -7.00 -14.04
C THR A 43 -7.49 -6.93 -12.84
N LYS A 44 -8.74 -6.49 -13.06
CA LYS A 44 -9.75 -6.49 -12.01
C LYS A 44 -10.02 -7.94 -11.55
N LEU A 45 -10.13 -8.12 -10.23
CA LEU A 45 -10.33 -9.43 -9.58
C LEU A 45 -11.42 -10.26 -10.26
N ALA A 46 -11.03 -11.47 -10.68
CA ALA A 46 -11.88 -12.46 -11.31
C ALA A 46 -12.18 -13.66 -10.40
N PHE A 47 -13.35 -14.25 -10.62
CA PHE A 47 -13.84 -15.46 -9.94
C PHE A 47 -14.34 -16.46 -10.99
N LEU A 48 -14.48 -17.74 -10.63
CA LEU A 48 -15.16 -18.72 -11.49
C LEU A 48 -16.59 -18.28 -11.84
N LYS A 49 -17.33 -17.79 -10.84
CA LYS A 49 -18.64 -17.18 -11.01
C LYS A 49 -18.65 -15.87 -10.25
N ARG A 50 -19.19 -14.81 -10.86
CA ARG A 50 -19.33 -13.51 -10.19
C ARG A 50 -20.17 -13.70 -8.92
N PRO A 51 -19.65 -13.29 -7.74
CA PRO A 51 -20.36 -13.50 -6.49
C PRO A 51 -21.52 -12.50 -6.29
N PHE A 52 -21.42 -11.29 -6.85
CA PHE A 52 -22.45 -10.24 -6.77
C PHE A 52 -22.16 -9.12 -7.79
N ASP A 53 -23.20 -8.33 -8.10
CA ASP A 53 -23.05 -7.08 -8.82
C ASP A 53 -22.87 -5.93 -7.83
N ALA A 54 -21.90 -5.07 -8.11
CA ALA A 54 -21.64 -3.90 -7.29
C ALA A 54 -21.21 -2.72 -8.14
N TYR A 55 -21.68 -1.54 -7.73
CA TYR A 55 -21.27 -0.27 -8.28
C TYR A 55 -20.29 0.39 -7.31
N PRO A 56 -19.15 0.88 -7.79
CA PRO A 56 -18.17 1.47 -6.91
C PRO A 56 -18.76 2.73 -6.25
N ARG A 57 -18.48 2.90 -4.96
CA ARG A 57 -18.76 4.10 -4.17
C ARG A 57 -17.50 4.50 -3.43
N PHE A 58 -17.25 5.79 -3.34
CA PHE A 58 -16.03 6.35 -2.79
C PHE A 58 -16.39 7.45 -1.80
N TYR A 59 -15.77 7.40 -0.63
CA TYR A 59 -15.71 8.53 0.27
C TYR A 59 -14.29 9.08 0.22
N VAL A 60 -14.16 10.39 0.01
CA VAL A 60 -12.89 11.06 -0.19
C VAL A 60 -12.93 12.37 0.60
N ASP A 61 -12.19 12.44 1.69
CA ASP A 61 -12.01 13.69 2.45
C ASP A 61 -10.57 13.80 2.96
N LYS A 62 -9.90 14.93 2.74
CA LYS A 62 -8.59 15.29 3.33
C LYS A 62 -7.58 14.15 3.52
N GLY A 63 -7.43 13.27 2.52
CA GLY A 63 -6.49 12.14 2.55
C GLY A 63 -7.01 10.83 3.16
N LEU A 64 -8.22 10.84 3.72
CA LEU A 64 -9.00 9.69 4.18
C LEU A 64 -9.92 9.21 3.06
N TRP A 65 -9.57 8.06 2.45
CA TRP A 65 -10.32 7.53 1.32
C TRP A 65 -10.84 6.13 1.63
N VAL A 66 -12.15 5.92 1.55
CA VAL A 66 -12.78 4.64 1.87
C VAL A 66 -13.66 4.18 0.72
N MET A 67 -13.52 2.91 0.37
CA MET A 67 -14.32 2.21 -0.63
C MET A 67 -15.23 1.19 0.06
N PRO A 68 -16.43 1.60 0.56
CA PRO A 68 -17.38 0.68 1.22
C PRO A 68 -17.74 -0.48 0.32
N ILE A 69 -17.95 -0.19 -0.96
CA ILE A 69 -18.34 -1.14 -1.99
C ILE A 69 -17.35 -0.98 -3.15
N THR A 70 -16.57 -2.02 -3.37
CA THR A 70 -15.74 -2.15 -4.58
C THR A 70 -16.65 -2.42 -5.77
N GLY A 71 -16.34 -1.85 -6.93
CA GLY A 71 -17.09 -2.06 -8.17
C GLY A 71 -16.89 -3.43 -8.81
N LEU A 72 -17.39 -3.53 -10.05
CA LEU A 72 -17.58 -4.73 -10.87
C LEU A 72 -16.50 -5.82 -10.67
N ARG A 73 -16.90 -7.02 -10.24
CA ARG A 73 -16.03 -8.21 -10.28
C ARG A 73 -16.19 -8.93 -11.61
N LEU A 74 -15.10 -9.49 -12.12
CA LEU A 74 -15.15 -10.28 -13.34
C LEU A 74 -15.56 -11.72 -12.99
N ASN A 75 -16.38 -12.34 -13.85
CA ASN A 75 -16.33 -13.80 -13.96
C ASN A 75 -15.13 -14.21 -14.84
N VAL A 76 -14.86 -15.51 -14.90
CA VAL A 76 -13.69 -16.02 -15.59
C VAL A 76 -13.79 -15.80 -17.10
N GLU A 77 -14.97 -15.91 -17.71
CA GLU A 77 -15.18 -15.70 -19.14
C GLU A 77 -14.89 -14.24 -19.55
N GLU A 78 -15.33 -13.28 -18.74
CA GLU A 78 -15.03 -11.86 -18.92
C GLU A 78 -13.54 -11.57 -18.76
N ALA A 79 -12.89 -12.20 -17.77
CA ALA A 79 -11.45 -12.09 -17.56
C ALA A 79 -10.68 -12.65 -18.77
N GLN A 80 -11.02 -13.84 -19.25
CA GLN A 80 -10.40 -14.44 -20.44
C GLN A 80 -10.58 -13.55 -21.68
N LYS A 81 -11.77 -12.99 -21.89
CA LYS A 81 -12.04 -12.06 -23.00
C LYS A 81 -11.17 -10.81 -22.90
N LEU A 82 -11.05 -10.23 -21.70
CA LEU A 82 -10.22 -9.04 -21.47
C LEU A 82 -8.73 -9.34 -21.70
N ILE A 83 -8.22 -10.46 -21.15
CA ILE A 83 -6.82 -10.88 -21.29
C ILE A 83 -6.48 -11.12 -22.76
N ARG A 84 -7.27 -11.92 -23.49
CA ARG A 84 -7.03 -12.17 -24.93
C ARG A 84 -7.01 -10.88 -25.75
N ALA A 85 -7.93 -9.97 -25.47
CA ALA A 85 -7.97 -8.68 -26.16
C ALA A 85 -6.76 -7.80 -25.80
N ALA A 86 -6.33 -7.77 -24.53
CA ALA A 86 -5.16 -7.04 -24.08
C ALA A 86 -3.88 -7.59 -24.71
N LYS A 87 -3.69 -8.93 -24.74
CA LYS A 87 -2.54 -9.58 -25.39
C LYS A 87 -2.48 -9.31 -26.90
N LYS A 88 -3.63 -9.11 -27.55
CA LYS A 88 -3.68 -8.75 -28.98
C LYS A 88 -3.34 -7.27 -29.24
N GLU A 89 -3.73 -6.37 -28.34
CA GLU A 89 -3.69 -4.92 -28.58
C GLU A 89 -2.63 -4.15 -27.78
N THR A 90 -1.91 -4.80 -26.87
CA THR A 90 -0.87 -4.21 -26.02
C THR A 90 0.32 -5.15 -25.88
N LYS A 91 1.47 -4.60 -25.48
CA LYS A 91 2.75 -5.31 -25.30
C LYS A 91 3.16 -5.50 -23.84
N ILE A 92 2.56 -4.76 -22.91
CA ILE A 92 2.86 -4.90 -21.49
C ILE A 92 2.36 -6.24 -20.93
N PRO A 93 3.08 -6.86 -19.97
CA PRO A 93 2.60 -8.05 -19.29
C PRO A 93 1.25 -7.84 -18.59
N ILE A 94 0.39 -8.86 -18.71
CA ILE A 94 -0.94 -8.91 -18.12
C ILE A 94 -0.92 -9.89 -16.95
N ILE A 95 -1.08 -9.35 -15.75
CA ILE A 95 -1.16 -10.11 -14.50
C ILE A 95 -2.64 -10.39 -14.21
N ALA A 96 -3.05 -11.65 -14.25
CA ALA A 96 -4.43 -12.03 -13.99
C ALA A 96 -4.71 -12.07 -12.48
N ASN A 97 -5.47 -11.10 -11.94
CA ASN A 97 -5.87 -11.11 -10.53
C ASN A 97 -7.05 -12.03 -10.30
N ILE A 98 -6.87 -13.09 -9.50
CA ILE A 98 -7.89 -14.11 -9.28
C ILE A 98 -8.13 -14.39 -7.81
N MET A 99 -9.35 -14.87 -7.49
CA MET A 99 -9.66 -15.46 -6.19
C MET A 99 -10.54 -16.70 -6.36
N GLY A 100 -10.09 -17.81 -5.80
CA GLY A 100 -10.86 -19.06 -5.71
C GLY A 100 -11.83 -19.10 -4.53
N PRO A 101 -12.70 -20.12 -4.48
CA PRO A 101 -13.76 -20.23 -3.49
C PRO A 101 -13.25 -20.76 -2.14
N GLY A 102 -12.57 -19.91 -1.37
CA GLY A 102 -12.10 -20.23 -0.02
C GLY A 102 -11.00 -21.29 -0.01
N ASN A 103 -11.18 -22.36 0.76
CA ASN A 103 -10.23 -23.48 0.85
C ASN A 103 -10.37 -24.54 -0.26
N ASP A 104 -11.27 -24.37 -1.23
CA ASP A 104 -11.37 -25.28 -2.36
C ASP A 104 -10.22 -25.04 -3.36
N LEU A 105 -9.14 -25.79 -3.16
CA LEU A 105 -7.95 -25.77 -4.01
C LEU A 105 -8.26 -26.09 -5.48
N SER A 106 -9.24 -26.96 -5.76
CA SER A 106 -9.60 -27.32 -7.13
C SER A 106 -10.19 -26.15 -7.89
N GLY A 107 -10.98 -25.30 -7.21
CA GLY A 107 -11.51 -24.06 -7.74
C GLY A 107 -10.42 -23.03 -8.07
N TRP A 108 -9.41 -22.90 -7.19
CA TRP A 108 -8.23 -22.06 -7.46
C TRP A 108 -7.46 -22.53 -8.69
N VAL A 109 -7.13 -23.83 -8.75
CA VAL A 109 -6.41 -24.44 -9.88
C VAL A 109 -7.17 -24.27 -11.20
N LYS A 110 -8.48 -24.53 -11.19
CA LYS A 110 -9.32 -24.35 -12.38
C LYS A 110 -9.28 -22.91 -12.88
N LEU A 111 -9.47 -21.94 -11.98
CA LEU A 111 -9.47 -20.53 -12.33
C LEU A 111 -8.11 -20.08 -12.88
N ALA A 112 -7.02 -20.55 -12.27
CA ALA A 112 -5.65 -20.28 -12.70
C ALA A 112 -5.37 -20.79 -14.12
N LYS A 113 -5.68 -22.06 -14.41
CA LYS A 113 -5.55 -22.63 -15.76
C LYS A 113 -6.36 -21.86 -16.80
N MET A 114 -7.60 -21.47 -16.47
CA MET A 114 -8.44 -20.72 -17.41
C MET A 114 -7.86 -19.35 -17.77
N VAL A 115 -7.23 -18.63 -16.83
CA VAL A 115 -6.60 -17.33 -17.14
C VAL A 115 -5.24 -17.49 -17.82
N GLU A 116 -4.49 -18.55 -17.51
CA GLU A 116 -3.28 -18.95 -18.24
C GLU A 116 -3.60 -19.28 -19.71
N ASP A 117 -4.62 -20.10 -19.97
CA ASP A 117 -5.11 -20.45 -21.32
C ASP A 117 -5.57 -19.21 -22.13
N ALA A 118 -5.90 -18.11 -21.45
CA ALA A 118 -6.25 -16.85 -22.10
C ALA A 118 -5.01 -16.01 -22.50
N GLY A 119 -3.82 -16.42 -22.06
CA GLY A 119 -2.55 -15.76 -22.35
C GLY A 119 -2.08 -14.79 -21.28
N ALA A 120 -2.50 -14.95 -20.02
CA ALA A 120 -1.93 -14.18 -18.92
C ALA A 120 -0.42 -14.44 -18.82
N ASP A 121 0.38 -13.42 -18.51
CA ASP A 121 1.83 -13.55 -18.36
C ASP A 121 2.22 -13.94 -16.92
N MET A 122 1.33 -13.69 -15.97
CA MET A 122 1.50 -13.99 -14.54
C MET A 122 0.13 -14.06 -13.87
N ILE A 123 0.03 -14.78 -12.76
CA ILE A 123 -1.21 -14.88 -11.95
C ILE A 123 -1.00 -14.19 -10.60
N GLU A 124 -1.88 -13.26 -10.23
CA GLU A 124 -1.93 -12.67 -8.88
C GLU A 124 -3.02 -13.33 -8.04
N LEU A 125 -2.61 -14.19 -7.09
CA LEU A 125 -3.49 -14.81 -6.10
C LEU A 125 -3.91 -13.77 -5.08
N ASN A 126 -5.14 -13.29 -5.21
CA ASN A 126 -5.72 -12.36 -4.27
C ASN A 126 -6.31 -13.14 -3.09
N MET A 127 -5.53 -13.33 -2.03
CA MET A 127 -6.01 -13.91 -0.76
C MET A 127 -6.31 -12.82 0.26
N SER A 128 -6.55 -11.58 -0.19
CA SER A 128 -6.50 -10.41 0.69
C SER A 128 -7.70 -9.50 0.63
N CYS A 129 -8.71 -9.81 -0.19
CA CYS A 129 -9.90 -8.98 -0.27
C CYS A 129 -10.62 -8.96 1.10
N PRO A 130 -10.72 -7.79 1.76
CA PRO A 130 -11.35 -7.69 3.07
C PRO A 130 -12.88 -7.81 3.01
N ASN A 131 -13.47 -7.62 1.82
CA ASN A 131 -14.92 -7.52 1.67
C ASN A 131 -15.61 -8.88 1.59
N ILE A 132 -14.87 -10.00 1.49
CA ILE A 132 -15.45 -11.31 1.11
C ILE A 132 -15.92 -12.15 2.30
N GLY A 133 -15.36 -11.96 3.51
CA GLY A 133 -15.86 -12.64 4.71
C GLY A 133 -17.32 -12.29 5.05
N LEU A 134 -17.74 -11.06 4.71
CA LEU A 134 -19.12 -10.58 4.85
C LEU A 134 -20.06 -11.14 3.75
N MET A 135 -19.51 -11.78 2.71
CA MET A 135 -20.21 -12.19 1.50
C MET A 135 -20.50 -13.69 1.42
N ALA A 136 -20.01 -14.49 2.39
CA ALA A 136 -20.28 -15.93 2.46
C ALA A 136 -21.79 -16.21 2.39
N THR A 137 -22.59 -15.47 3.15
CA THR A 137 -24.05 -15.62 3.23
C THR A 137 -24.76 -15.46 1.88
N GLN A 138 -24.29 -14.51 1.05
CA GLN A 138 -24.88 -14.24 -0.28
C GLN A 138 -24.44 -15.25 -1.34
N MET A 139 -23.31 -15.93 -1.11
CA MET A 139 -22.85 -17.06 -1.93
C MET A 139 -23.47 -18.40 -1.48
N GLY A 140 -24.44 -18.39 -0.56
CA GLY A 140 -25.04 -19.59 0.02
C GLY A 140 -24.10 -20.36 0.96
N LEU A 141 -23.02 -19.72 1.42
CA LEU A 141 -22.06 -20.28 2.35
C LEU A 141 -22.37 -19.75 3.78
N PRO A 142 -22.25 -20.58 4.83
CA PRO A 142 -22.53 -20.13 6.19
C PRO A 142 -21.45 -19.12 6.65
N PRO A 143 -21.81 -17.89 7.08
CA PRO A 143 -20.88 -16.98 7.74
C PRO A 143 -20.75 -17.32 9.24
N PRO A 144 -19.60 -17.03 9.88
CA PRO A 144 -18.32 -16.68 9.30
C PRO A 144 -17.53 -17.95 8.91
N ARG A 145 -16.95 -18.00 7.71
CA ARG A 145 -15.86 -18.95 7.42
C ARG A 145 -14.52 -18.23 7.50
N GLY A 146 -13.62 -18.71 8.35
CA GLY A 146 -12.26 -18.20 8.51
C GLY A 146 -11.32 -18.52 7.34
N ASP A 147 -11.85 -19.04 6.22
CA ASP A 147 -11.12 -19.54 5.07
C ASP A 147 -11.37 -18.74 3.78
N LEU A 148 -11.96 -17.53 3.87
CA LEU A 148 -12.27 -16.69 2.72
C LEU A 148 -11.54 -15.34 2.75
N GLY A 149 -11.13 -14.86 1.57
CA GLY A 149 -10.53 -13.54 1.41
C GLY A 149 -9.40 -13.27 2.40
N ALA A 150 -9.42 -12.11 3.05
CA ALA A 150 -8.42 -11.71 4.04
C ALA A 150 -8.25 -12.67 5.23
N ALA A 151 -9.27 -13.48 5.58
CA ALA A 151 -9.13 -14.47 6.65
C ALA A 151 -8.19 -15.61 6.22
N LEU A 152 -8.36 -16.13 5.00
CA LEU A 152 -7.43 -17.10 4.40
C LEU A 152 -6.01 -16.52 4.30
N GLY A 153 -5.89 -15.31 3.74
CA GLY A 153 -4.59 -14.64 3.60
C GLY A 153 -3.93 -14.22 4.91
N SER A 154 -4.60 -14.38 6.05
CA SER A 154 -4.00 -14.18 7.37
C SER A 154 -3.40 -15.47 7.94
N SER A 155 -3.72 -16.63 7.36
CA SER A 155 -3.18 -17.93 7.74
C SER A 155 -1.98 -18.29 6.88
N PRO A 156 -0.76 -18.42 7.45
CA PRO A 156 0.41 -18.87 6.70
C PRO A 156 0.20 -20.25 6.06
N GLN A 157 -0.43 -21.18 6.78
CA GLN A 157 -0.67 -22.55 6.30
C GLN A 157 -1.60 -22.57 5.09
N LEU A 158 -2.78 -21.96 5.20
CA LEU A 158 -3.76 -21.95 4.10
C LEU A 158 -3.21 -21.20 2.88
N SER A 159 -2.50 -20.08 3.12
CA SER A 159 -1.88 -19.32 2.03
C SER A 159 -0.82 -20.14 1.29
N LYS A 160 -0.02 -20.94 2.00
CA LYS A 160 0.96 -21.86 1.41
C LYS A 160 0.30 -22.96 0.60
N GLU A 161 -0.76 -23.58 1.11
CA GLU A 161 -1.51 -24.65 0.42
C GLU A 161 -2.13 -24.16 -0.89
N VAL A 162 -2.81 -23.01 -0.85
CA VAL A 162 -3.39 -22.39 -2.06
C VAL A 162 -2.29 -22.05 -3.06
N THR A 163 -1.23 -21.39 -2.60
CA THR A 163 -0.10 -21.01 -3.47
C THR A 163 0.52 -22.23 -4.14
N LYS A 164 0.86 -23.26 -3.36
CA LYS A 164 1.46 -24.50 -3.87
C LYS A 164 0.57 -25.19 -4.90
N SER A 165 -0.73 -25.32 -4.60
CA SER A 165 -1.65 -26.00 -5.51
C SER A 165 -1.76 -25.29 -6.87
N VAL A 166 -1.72 -23.96 -6.90
CA VAL A 166 -1.75 -23.19 -8.14
C VAL A 166 -0.41 -23.27 -8.86
N VAL A 167 0.71 -23.06 -8.16
CA VAL A 167 2.07 -23.11 -8.73
C VAL A 167 2.34 -24.46 -9.40
N GLU A 168 1.93 -25.57 -8.79
CA GLU A 168 2.10 -26.92 -9.38
C GLU A 168 1.22 -27.15 -10.61
N ALA A 169 0.21 -26.32 -10.84
CA ALA A 169 -0.80 -26.52 -11.87
C ALA A 169 -0.64 -25.63 -13.12
N VAL A 170 0.20 -24.60 -13.06
CA VAL A 170 0.45 -23.63 -14.15
C VAL A 170 1.93 -23.58 -14.51
N GLN A 171 2.25 -23.01 -15.67
CA GLN A 171 3.63 -22.80 -16.15
C GLN A 171 4.09 -21.35 -16.01
N ILE A 172 3.15 -20.40 -15.91
CA ILE A 172 3.47 -18.98 -15.71
C ILE A 172 3.73 -18.63 -14.23
N PRO A 173 4.51 -17.59 -13.93
CA PRO A 173 4.79 -17.17 -12.56
C PRO A 173 3.52 -16.84 -11.75
N VAL A 174 3.58 -17.09 -10.44
CA VAL A 174 2.48 -16.84 -9.51
C VAL A 174 2.92 -15.87 -8.42
N ILE A 175 2.27 -14.71 -8.35
CA ILE A 175 2.45 -13.69 -7.30
C ILE A 175 1.32 -13.78 -6.28
N THR A 176 1.61 -13.60 -4.99
CA THR A 176 0.59 -13.65 -3.93
C THR A 176 0.35 -12.28 -3.33
N LYS A 177 -0.91 -11.83 -3.27
CA LYS A 177 -1.28 -10.50 -2.78
C LYS A 177 -1.67 -10.52 -1.31
N MET A 178 -0.84 -9.90 -0.48
CA MET A 178 -0.92 -9.95 0.98
C MET A 178 -1.99 -9.03 1.55
N THR A 179 -2.63 -9.51 2.62
CA THR A 179 -3.59 -8.73 3.39
C THR A 179 -2.91 -7.99 4.55
N PRO A 180 -3.25 -6.72 4.79
CA PRO A 180 -2.67 -5.97 5.91
C PRO A 180 -3.29 -6.35 7.27
N VAL A 181 -4.31 -7.19 7.31
CA VAL A 181 -4.91 -7.65 8.58
C VAL A 181 -4.24 -8.92 9.13
N ALA A 182 -3.28 -9.49 8.39
CA ALA A 182 -2.49 -10.61 8.88
C ALA A 182 -1.66 -10.17 10.09
N PRO A 183 -1.79 -10.83 11.26
CA PRO A 183 -1.02 -10.46 12.46
C PRO A 183 0.49 -10.46 12.22
N ASN A 184 0.97 -11.39 11.40
CA ASN A 184 2.35 -11.44 10.93
C ASN A 184 2.40 -11.64 9.41
N ILE A 185 2.32 -10.53 8.67
CA ILE A 185 2.33 -10.53 7.20
C ILE A 185 3.61 -11.15 6.62
N ALA A 186 4.76 -10.99 7.29
CA ALA A 186 6.02 -11.56 6.84
C ALA A 186 6.05 -13.10 6.95
N ALA A 187 5.41 -13.66 7.97
CA ALA A 187 5.25 -15.11 8.09
C ALA A 187 4.34 -15.68 6.98
N VAL A 188 3.25 -14.99 6.64
CA VAL A 188 2.39 -15.38 5.51
C VAL A 188 3.17 -15.30 4.19
N ALA A 189 3.84 -14.18 3.93
CA ALA A 189 4.64 -14.02 2.71
C ALA A 189 5.72 -15.10 2.58
N LYS A 190 6.39 -15.46 3.69
CA LYS A 190 7.36 -16.55 3.72
C LYS A 190 6.72 -17.91 3.42
N ALA A 191 5.55 -18.18 3.96
CA ALA A 191 4.84 -19.42 3.68
C ALA A 191 4.39 -19.51 2.21
N CYS A 192 3.98 -18.39 1.59
CA CYS A 192 3.72 -18.32 0.16
C CYS A 192 4.99 -18.56 -0.68
N GLU A 193 6.13 -17.97 -0.32
CA GLU A 193 7.42 -18.24 -0.98
C GLU A 193 7.77 -19.73 -0.90
N GLU A 194 7.60 -20.36 0.27
CA GLU A 194 7.80 -21.81 0.43
C GLU A 194 6.78 -22.66 -0.33
N GLY A 195 5.61 -22.10 -0.65
CA GLY A 195 4.64 -22.68 -1.57
C GLY A 195 4.99 -22.49 -3.04
N GLY A 196 6.09 -21.79 -3.35
CA GLY A 196 6.57 -21.58 -4.72
C GLY A 196 6.11 -20.27 -5.36
N ALA A 197 5.55 -19.32 -4.59
CA ALA A 197 5.26 -17.98 -5.13
C ALA A 197 6.53 -17.36 -5.72
N SER A 198 6.44 -16.85 -6.94
CA SER A 198 7.56 -16.21 -7.65
C SER A 198 7.78 -14.77 -7.20
N ALA A 199 6.78 -14.14 -6.59
CA ALA A 199 6.84 -12.79 -6.04
C ALA A 199 5.76 -12.58 -4.95
N ILE A 200 5.88 -11.48 -4.22
CA ILE A 200 4.87 -11.00 -3.26
C ILE A 200 4.33 -9.64 -3.69
N SER A 201 3.01 -9.45 -3.65
CA SER A 201 2.33 -8.15 -3.85
C SER A 201 1.83 -7.67 -2.50
N ALA A 202 2.30 -6.51 -2.03
CA ALA A 202 2.00 -6.01 -0.70
C ALA A 202 1.83 -4.48 -0.71
N ILE A 203 0.76 -3.88 -0.22
CA ILE A 203 -0.38 -4.49 0.52
C ILE A 203 -1.71 -4.23 -0.17
N ASN A 204 -2.70 -5.06 0.13
CA ASN A 204 -4.10 -4.73 -0.11
C ASN A 204 -4.58 -3.68 0.92
N CYS A 205 -5.82 -3.19 0.79
CA CYS A 205 -6.39 -2.24 1.73
C CYS A 205 -6.86 -2.89 3.05
N PRO A 206 -6.59 -2.29 4.22
CA PRO A 206 -7.26 -2.67 5.47
C PRO A 206 -8.72 -2.22 5.43
N GLN A 207 -9.54 -2.73 6.37
CA GLN A 207 -10.91 -2.24 6.53
C GLN A 207 -10.93 -0.90 7.25
N GLY A 208 -11.87 -0.05 6.85
CA GLY A 208 -12.21 1.20 7.50
C GLY A 208 -13.71 1.49 7.40
N ALA A 209 -14.12 2.53 8.10
CA ALA A 209 -15.48 3.07 8.05
C ALA A 209 -15.44 4.51 7.57
N VAL A 210 -16.59 5.01 7.12
CA VAL A 210 -16.75 6.43 6.81
C VAL A 210 -17.42 7.17 7.96
N PRO A 211 -17.26 8.50 8.02
CA PRO A 211 -18.11 9.33 8.85
C PRO A 211 -19.59 9.13 8.48
N VAL A 212 -20.44 9.28 9.49
CA VAL A 212 -21.89 9.16 9.39
C VAL A 212 -22.55 10.51 9.59
N ASP A 213 -23.77 10.67 9.11
CA ASP A 213 -24.58 11.84 9.37
C ASP A 213 -25.08 11.84 10.83
N ILE A 214 -24.38 12.59 11.68
CA ILE A 214 -24.67 12.69 13.12
C ILE A 214 -26.00 13.41 13.43
N PHE A 215 -26.59 14.08 12.45
CA PHE A 215 -27.88 14.76 12.60
C PHE A 215 -29.04 14.00 11.95
N ASN A 216 -28.76 12.83 11.36
CA ASN A 216 -29.72 12.00 10.65
C ASN A 216 -29.50 10.52 10.99
N ASP A 217 -29.50 10.22 12.29
CA ASP A 217 -29.45 8.87 12.84
C ASP A 217 -28.27 8.01 12.33
N GLY A 218 -27.12 8.64 12.08
CA GLY A 218 -25.93 7.93 11.61
C GLY A 218 -26.04 7.40 10.17
N LYS A 219 -26.92 7.97 9.34
CA LYS A 219 -27.02 7.56 7.94
C LYS A 219 -25.70 7.76 7.17
N PRO A 220 -25.39 6.90 6.19
CA PRO A 220 -24.21 7.08 5.36
C PRO A 220 -24.21 8.38 4.58
N LEU A 221 -23.05 9.01 4.48
CA LEU A 221 -22.81 10.21 3.65
C LEU A 221 -22.68 9.90 2.14
N PHE A 222 -23.16 8.75 1.68
CA PHE A 222 -23.04 8.32 0.29
C PHE A 222 -24.29 8.63 -0.52
N VAL A 223 -24.11 9.22 -1.70
CA VAL A 223 -25.22 9.42 -2.64
C VAL A 223 -25.70 8.08 -3.19
N GLY A 224 -27.01 7.84 -3.08
CA GLY A 224 -27.69 6.69 -3.68
C GLY A 224 -27.39 5.35 -2.99
N LEU A 225 -27.15 5.37 -1.67
CA LEU A 225 -27.11 4.18 -0.83
C LEU A 225 -28.07 4.36 0.36
N GLU A 226 -28.86 3.33 0.66
CA GLU A 226 -29.71 3.30 1.86
C GLU A 226 -28.93 2.91 3.13
N GLY A 227 -27.77 2.26 2.97
CA GLY A 227 -26.88 1.80 4.03
C GLY A 227 -25.42 1.70 3.55
N PHE A 228 -24.49 1.38 4.43
CA PHE A 228 -23.08 1.17 4.05
C PHE A 228 -22.48 -0.04 4.75
N SER A 229 -21.47 -0.64 4.12
CA SER A 229 -20.59 -1.63 4.72
C SER A 229 -19.27 -0.99 5.13
N PHE A 230 -18.54 -1.64 6.04
CA PHE A 230 -17.11 -1.38 6.17
C PHE A 230 -16.41 -1.65 4.84
N GLY A 231 -15.46 -0.78 4.51
CA GLY A 231 -14.85 -0.70 3.18
C GLY A 231 -13.34 -0.76 3.23
N GLY A 232 -12.72 -0.86 2.06
CA GLY A 232 -11.28 -0.72 1.95
C GLY A 232 -10.85 0.71 2.25
N LEU A 233 -10.03 0.90 3.28
CA LEU A 233 -9.29 2.13 3.53
C LEU A 233 -8.12 2.20 2.55
N CYS A 234 -8.12 3.23 1.72
CA CYS A 234 -7.22 3.40 0.59
C CYS A 234 -6.50 4.76 0.65
N GLY A 235 -5.64 5.02 -0.32
CA GLY A 235 -5.00 6.32 -0.46
C GLY A 235 -3.91 6.60 0.59
N PRO A 236 -3.51 7.87 0.75
CA PRO A 236 -2.35 8.26 1.56
C PRO A 236 -2.37 7.75 3.00
N ALA A 237 -3.56 7.62 3.60
CA ALA A 237 -3.74 7.19 4.98
C ALA A 237 -3.08 5.84 5.31
N ILE A 238 -2.97 4.92 4.34
CA ILE A 238 -2.38 3.59 4.57
C ILE A 238 -0.89 3.50 4.26
N ARG A 239 -0.26 4.58 3.78
CA ARG A 239 1.13 4.55 3.31
C ARG A 239 2.15 4.18 4.41
N PRO A 240 2.07 4.73 5.64
CA PRO A 240 2.98 4.31 6.71
C PRO A 240 2.85 2.81 7.05
N LEU A 241 1.64 2.27 6.98
CA LEU A 241 1.38 0.83 7.17
C LEU A 241 2.03 0.00 6.06
N ALA A 242 1.90 0.45 4.80
CA ALA A 242 2.47 -0.22 3.64
C ALA A 242 4.01 -0.27 3.73
N TYR A 243 4.67 0.84 4.08
CA TYR A 243 6.13 0.89 4.29
C TYR A 243 6.60 -0.12 5.35
N ARG A 244 5.94 -0.14 6.51
CA ARG A 244 6.26 -1.11 7.57
C ARG A 244 6.14 -2.55 7.07
N MET A 245 5.03 -2.87 6.41
CA MET A 245 4.72 -4.24 5.99
C MET A 245 5.64 -4.72 4.86
N VAL A 246 5.91 -3.88 3.87
CA VAL A 246 6.88 -4.21 2.81
C VAL A 246 8.28 -4.42 3.38
N GLY A 247 8.71 -3.54 4.30
CA GLY A 247 9.99 -3.71 5.00
C GLY A 247 10.09 -5.03 5.77
N GLN A 248 9.03 -5.41 6.49
CA GLN A 248 8.98 -6.70 7.21
C GLN A 248 9.03 -7.91 6.26
N ILE A 249 8.34 -7.84 5.12
CA ILE A 249 8.37 -8.90 4.11
C ILE A 249 9.76 -9.01 3.50
N TYR A 250 10.37 -7.88 3.10
CA TYR A 250 11.70 -7.83 2.49
C TYR A 250 12.77 -8.47 3.38
N GLN A 251 12.68 -8.30 4.70
CA GLN A 251 13.61 -8.95 5.64
C GLN A 251 13.43 -10.46 5.77
N LYS A 252 12.33 -11.04 5.26
CA LYS A 252 11.95 -12.44 5.48
C LYS A 252 11.93 -13.30 4.21
N VAL A 253 11.68 -12.71 3.05
CA VAL A 253 11.60 -13.40 1.75
C VAL A 253 12.80 -13.03 0.88
N LYS A 254 13.09 -13.88 -0.12
CA LYS A 254 14.10 -13.67 -1.15
C LYS A 254 13.48 -13.28 -2.49
N VAL A 255 12.23 -13.68 -2.72
CA VAL A 255 11.48 -13.33 -3.95
C VAL A 255 11.20 -11.82 -4.04
N PRO A 256 11.10 -11.25 -5.26
CA PRO A 256 10.85 -9.82 -5.44
C PRO A 256 9.48 -9.38 -4.91
N ILE A 257 9.37 -8.11 -4.56
CA ILE A 257 8.17 -7.52 -3.94
C ILE A 257 7.60 -6.41 -4.82
N ALA A 258 6.32 -6.52 -5.17
CA ALA A 258 5.51 -5.43 -5.72
C ALA A 258 4.88 -4.64 -4.56
N GLY A 259 5.51 -3.54 -4.16
CA GLY A 259 5.14 -2.70 -3.03
C GLY A 259 4.11 -1.62 -3.38
N GLY A 260 3.02 -1.51 -2.65
CA GLY A 260 2.00 -0.48 -2.86
C GLY A 260 1.13 -0.24 -1.63
N GLY A 261 0.36 0.85 -1.70
CA GLY A 261 -0.48 1.33 -0.60
C GLY A 261 -0.24 2.82 -0.37
N GLY A 262 -1.17 3.65 -0.84
CA GLY A 262 -1.12 5.11 -0.63
C GLY A 262 -0.01 5.87 -1.37
N LEU A 263 0.62 5.26 -2.38
CA LEU A 263 1.61 5.92 -3.22
C LEU A 263 0.92 6.91 -4.16
N MET A 264 1.34 8.18 -4.09
CA MET A 264 0.72 9.28 -4.85
C MET A 264 1.66 10.01 -5.82
N ASN A 265 2.97 9.78 -5.74
CA ASN A 265 3.97 10.50 -6.53
C ASN A 265 5.31 9.73 -6.53
N TRP A 266 6.32 10.23 -7.23
CA TRP A 266 7.64 9.61 -7.34
C TRP A 266 8.39 9.48 -6.02
N ARG A 267 8.24 10.43 -5.08
CA ARG A 267 8.92 10.37 -3.77
C ARG A 267 8.45 9.16 -2.98
N HIS A 268 7.14 8.91 -3.00
CA HIS A 268 6.57 7.73 -2.36
C HIS A 268 7.04 6.43 -3.03
N ALA A 269 7.27 6.43 -4.35
CA ALA A 269 7.86 5.28 -5.04
C ALA A 269 9.30 5.03 -4.59
N VAL A 270 10.12 6.07 -4.50
CA VAL A 270 11.50 6.00 -3.98
C VAL A 270 11.49 5.43 -2.56
N GLU A 271 10.67 5.99 -1.66
CA GLU A 271 10.54 5.51 -0.28
C GLU A 271 10.14 4.02 -0.23
N MET A 272 9.16 3.60 -1.04
CA MET A 272 8.73 2.20 -1.10
C MET A 272 9.85 1.25 -1.57
N ILE A 273 10.66 1.67 -2.56
CA ILE A 273 11.84 0.92 -3.01
C ILE A 273 12.90 0.87 -1.91
N MET A 274 13.15 1.99 -1.19
CA MET A 274 14.05 2.02 -0.03
C MET A 274 13.59 1.10 1.11
N TYR A 275 12.29 0.82 1.22
CA TYR A 275 11.75 -0.19 2.13
C TYR A 275 11.84 -1.63 1.60
N GLY A 276 12.32 -1.84 0.37
CA GLY A 276 12.64 -3.16 -0.17
C GLY A 276 11.79 -3.60 -1.37
N ALA A 277 10.90 -2.75 -1.89
CA ALA A 277 10.13 -3.09 -3.09
C ALA A 277 11.02 -3.18 -4.34
N THR A 278 10.82 -4.22 -5.15
CA THR A 278 11.43 -4.37 -6.48
C THR A 278 10.61 -3.63 -7.53
N ALA A 279 9.29 -3.74 -7.45
CA ALA A 279 8.34 -2.99 -8.26
C ALA A 279 7.39 -2.20 -7.35
N VAL A 280 6.81 -1.11 -7.85
CA VAL A 280 5.84 -0.31 -7.12
C VAL A 280 4.47 -0.35 -7.78
N THR A 281 3.42 -0.46 -6.98
CA THR A 281 2.06 -0.55 -7.48
C THR A 281 1.23 0.70 -7.20
N PHE A 282 0.48 1.15 -8.20
CA PHE A 282 -0.42 2.29 -8.11
C PHE A 282 -1.86 1.86 -8.40
N CYS A 283 -2.79 2.27 -7.53
CA CYS A 283 -4.22 2.03 -7.70
C CYS A 283 -4.98 3.34 -7.53
N THR A 284 -5.14 3.83 -6.29
CA THR A 284 -6.04 4.95 -6.02
C THR A 284 -5.56 6.27 -6.64
N ALA A 285 -4.24 6.47 -6.75
CA ALA A 285 -3.68 7.64 -7.44
C ALA A 285 -4.08 7.68 -8.92
N ILE A 286 -4.03 6.55 -9.62
CA ILE A 286 -4.46 6.45 -11.03
C ILE A 286 -5.98 6.59 -11.13
N MET A 287 -6.73 5.99 -10.21
CA MET A 287 -8.20 6.08 -10.22
C MET A 287 -8.70 7.52 -10.15
N PHE A 288 -8.06 8.37 -9.35
CA PHE A 288 -8.55 9.73 -9.09
C PHE A 288 -7.84 10.81 -9.91
N TYR A 289 -6.59 10.59 -10.33
CA TYR A 289 -5.80 11.59 -11.05
C TYR A 289 -5.39 11.17 -12.47
N GLY A 290 -5.78 9.97 -12.90
CA GLY A 290 -5.53 9.48 -14.25
C GLY A 290 -4.18 8.77 -14.43
N PHE A 291 -4.04 8.13 -15.59
CA PHE A 291 -2.85 7.35 -15.94
C PHE A 291 -1.63 8.24 -16.25
N GLU A 292 -1.86 9.49 -16.64
CA GLU A 292 -0.86 10.52 -16.90
C GLU A 292 0.14 10.68 -15.75
N LEU A 293 -0.29 10.42 -14.51
CA LEU A 293 0.55 10.45 -13.31
C LEU A 293 1.76 9.50 -13.42
N LEU A 294 1.65 8.39 -14.15
CA LEU A 294 2.75 7.45 -14.32
C LEU A 294 3.97 8.10 -14.99
N ARG A 295 3.76 9.03 -15.92
CA ARG A 295 4.88 9.75 -16.58
C ARG A 295 5.64 10.63 -15.61
N SER A 296 4.93 11.34 -14.72
CA SER A 296 5.59 12.20 -13.72
C SER A 296 6.28 11.36 -12.65
N ILE A 297 5.74 10.18 -12.33
CA ILE A 297 6.39 9.22 -11.44
C ILE A 297 7.69 8.70 -12.05
N GLU A 298 7.64 8.19 -13.28
CA GLU A 298 8.79 7.66 -14.02
C GLU A 298 9.89 8.72 -14.18
N LYS A 299 9.52 9.94 -14.61
CA LYS A 299 10.45 11.06 -14.72
C LYS A 299 11.11 11.39 -13.38
N GLY A 300 10.33 11.50 -12.31
CA GLY A 300 10.86 11.84 -10.99
C GLY A 300 11.77 10.75 -10.40
N LEU A 301 11.51 9.47 -10.68
CA LEU A 301 12.41 8.37 -10.32
C LEU A 301 13.76 8.50 -11.04
N LYS A 302 13.72 8.77 -12.35
CA LYS A 302 14.94 8.94 -13.15
C LYS A 302 15.77 10.13 -12.68
N GLU A 303 15.15 11.30 -12.51
CA GLU A 303 15.82 12.51 -12.01
C GLU A 303 16.39 12.32 -10.60
N TYR A 304 15.70 11.56 -9.74
CA TYR A 304 16.21 11.20 -8.42
C TYR A 304 17.47 10.35 -8.52
N MET A 305 17.47 9.29 -9.34
CA MET A 305 18.64 8.44 -9.56
C MET A 305 19.81 9.24 -10.12
N GLU A 306 19.55 10.11 -11.10
CA GLU A 306 20.56 11.03 -11.69
C GLU A 306 21.19 11.91 -10.63
N LYS A 307 20.38 12.53 -9.78
CA LYS A 307 20.86 13.42 -8.72
C LYS A 307 21.64 12.67 -7.63
N GLN A 308 21.32 11.41 -7.36
CA GLN A 308 22.00 10.62 -6.33
C GLN A 308 23.18 9.80 -6.87
N GLY A 309 23.37 9.74 -8.19
CA GLY A 309 24.40 8.91 -8.82
C GLY A 309 24.11 7.41 -8.74
N TYR A 310 22.83 7.01 -8.77
CA TYR A 310 22.42 5.59 -8.81
C TYR A 310 22.27 5.12 -10.25
N ASP A 311 22.85 3.99 -10.60
CA ASP A 311 22.76 3.38 -11.93
C ASP A 311 21.51 2.51 -12.08
N SER A 312 21.07 1.90 -10.98
CA SER A 312 19.94 0.98 -10.87
C SER A 312 19.09 1.24 -9.62
N ILE A 313 17.84 0.80 -9.64
CA ILE A 313 17.00 0.80 -8.44
C ILE A 313 17.56 -0.07 -7.31
N GLU A 314 18.38 -1.07 -7.67
CA GLU A 314 19.02 -1.99 -6.73
C GLU A 314 20.01 -1.26 -5.81
N ASP A 315 20.59 -0.14 -6.25
CA ASP A 315 21.59 0.62 -5.49
C ASP A 315 21.02 1.22 -4.20
N PHE A 316 19.72 1.51 -4.18
CA PHE A 316 19.02 2.10 -3.03
C PHE A 316 17.87 1.25 -2.49
N ARG A 317 17.58 0.10 -3.10
CA ARG A 317 16.57 -0.82 -2.59
C ARG A 317 16.96 -1.33 -1.20
N GLY A 318 16.03 -1.26 -0.25
CA GLY A 318 16.29 -1.67 1.14
C GLY A 318 17.15 -0.69 1.96
N ALA A 319 17.56 0.46 1.41
CA ALA A 319 18.41 1.42 2.12
C ALA A 319 17.80 1.92 3.44
N ALA A 320 16.48 2.10 3.52
CA ALA A 320 15.82 2.54 4.75
C ALA A 320 15.99 1.53 5.89
N LEU A 321 16.06 0.24 5.58
CA LEU A 321 16.16 -0.83 6.58
C LEU A 321 17.55 -0.92 7.21
N LYS A 322 18.58 -0.32 6.61
CA LYS A 322 19.91 -0.18 7.23
C LYS A 322 19.88 0.70 8.49
N HIS A 323 18.87 1.56 8.60
CA HIS A 323 18.65 2.46 9.73
C HIS A 323 17.60 1.92 10.72
N LEU A 324 16.98 0.77 10.43
CA LEU A 324 15.98 0.17 11.30
C LEU A 324 16.66 -0.49 12.50
N THR A 325 16.24 -0.11 13.71
CA THR A 325 16.73 -0.69 14.96
C THR A 325 15.58 -0.89 15.94
N LEU A 326 15.83 -1.64 17.02
CA LEU A 326 14.86 -1.87 18.07
C LEU A 326 14.66 -0.59 18.90
N PRO A 327 13.46 -0.34 19.46
CA PRO A 327 13.20 0.84 20.28
C PRO A 327 14.21 1.02 21.42
N GLU A 328 14.62 -0.06 22.10
CA GLU A 328 15.61 -0.04 23.18
C GLU A 328 17.05 0.28 22.71
N LYS A 329 17.29 0.25 21.40
CA LYS A 329 18.58 0.60 20.77
C LYS A 329 18.57 1.97 20.10
N LEU A 330 17.45 2.69 20.13
CA LEU A 330 17.38 4.06 19.61
C LEU A 330 18.30 4.95 20.44
N GLN A 331 19.13 5.73 19.73
CA GLN A 331 19.99 6.73 20.36
C GLN A 331 19.35 8.10 20.18
N TYR A 332 19.19 8.80 21.31
CA TYR A 332 18.66 10.15 21.32
C TYR A 332 19.84 11.13 21.46
N HIS A 333 19.89 12.09 20.56
CA HIS A 333 20.80 13.23 20.67
C HIS A 333 20.03 14.39 21.30
N PRO A 334 20.66 15.20 22.17
CA PRO A 334 20.05 16.39 22.71
C PRO A 334 19.81 17.35 21.56
N VAL A 335 18.62 17.96 21.54
CA VAL A 335 18.28 18.97 20.54
C VAL A 335 17.80 20.22 21.23
N THR A 336 18.27 21.35 20.75
CA THR A 336 17.87 22.66 21.23
C THR A 336 16.98 23.32 20.18
N PRO A 337 15.71 23.62 20.50
CA PRO A 337 14.85 24.32 19.56
C PRO A 337 15.27 25.78 19.40
N ILE A 338 15.23 26.24 18.15
CA ILE A 338 15.51 27.62 17.77
C ILE A 338 14.27 28.18 17.07
N VAL A 339 13.82 29.36 17.51
CA VAL A 339 12.74 30.10 16.83
C VAL A 339 13.33 31.20 15.97
N ASP A 340 12.98 31.18 14.69
CA ASP A 340 13.15 32.27 13.74
C ASP A 340 11.99 33.25 13.91
N GLU A 341 12.25 34.38 14.55
CA GLU A 341 11.23 35.37 14.87
C GLU A 341 10.73 36.13 13.64
N GLU A 342 11.51 36.21 12.56
CA GLU A 342 11.08 36.85 11.32
C GLU A 342 9.99 36.01 10.66
N LYS A 343 10.16 34.68 10.64
CA LYS A 343 9.15 33.75 10.12
C LYS A 343 7.99 33.51 11.08
N CYS A 344 8.19 33.71 12.38
CA CYS A 344 7.14 33.44 13.36
C CYS A 344 5.95 34.39 13.20
N ASN A 345 4.74 33.85 13.12
CA ASN A 345 3.50 34.63 12.99
C ASN A 345 2.70 34.75 14.31
N GLY A 346 3.26 34.31 15.44
CA GLY A 346 2.60 34.44 16.74
C GLY A 346 1.39 33.51 16.97
N CYS A 347 1.13 32.51 16.11
CA CYS A 347 -0.06 31.67 16.23
C CYS A 347 -0.15 30.88 17.56
N GLY A 348 0.99 30.66 18.25
CA GLY A 348 1.08 30.01 19.55
C GLY A 348 0.80 28.50 19.57
N ILE A 349 0.76 27.83 18.41
CA ILE A 349 0.60 26.36 18.35
C ILE A 349 1.69 25.65 19.17
N CYS A 350 2.94 26.08 19.06
CA CYS A 350 4.07 25.54 19.82
C CYS A 350 3.96 25.76 21.34
N ALA A 351 3.30 26.84 21.78
CA ALA A 351 3.15 27.20 23.19
C ALA A 351 1.91 26.56 23.86
N ARG A 352 0.96 26.03 23.08
CA ARG A 352 -0.29 25.43 23.58
C ARG A 352 -0.31 23.90 23.48
N MET A 353 0.82 23.26 23.23
CA MET A 353 0.90 21.81 23.13
C MET A 353 0.77 21.18 24.51
N GLY A 354 -0.17 20.23 24.68
CA GLY A 354 -0.48 19.66 25.99
C GLY A 354 0.66 18.89 26.68
N HIS A 355 1.73 18.52 25.97
CA HIS A 355 2.88 17.81 26.52
C HIS A 355 4.16 18.65 26.58
N CYS A 356 4.10 19.96 26.27
CA CYS A 356 5.29 20.78 26.11
C CYS A 356 5.07 22.20 26.64
N ARG A 357 5.99 22.67 27.49
CA ARG A 357 5.98 24.02 28.09
C ARG A 357 7.21 24.85 27.69
N VAL A 358 7.95 24.39 26.69
CA VAL A 358 9.22 24.99 26.22
C VAL A 358 9.02 26.40 25.66
N TYR A 359 7.82 26.72 25.16
CA TYR A 359 7.55 27.97 24.46
C TYR A 359 6.48 28.82 25.16
N GLU A 360 6.66 30.14 25.10
CA GLU A 360 5.63 31.15 25.39
C GLU A 360 5.50 32.10 24.21
N VAL A 361 4.36 32.79 24.07
CA VAL A 361 4.20 33.85 23.07
C VAL A 361 4.39 35.20 23.77
N VAL A 362 5.47 35.89 23.43
CA VAL A 362 5.85 37.21 23.96
C VAL A 362 5.97 38.17 22.79
N ASP A 363 5.34 39.34 22.90
CA ASP A 363 5.31 40.36 21.84
C ASP A 363 4.87 39.83 20.47
N GLY A 364 3.92 38.90 20.47
CA GLY A 364 3.39 38.28 19.26
C GLY A 364 4.36 37.29 18.60
N LYS A 365 5.42 36.86 19.27
CA LYS A 365 6.40 35.89 18.76
C LYS A 365 6.57 34.74 19.74
N ALA A 366 6.80 33.53 19.23
CA ALA A 366 7.17 32.41 20.07
C ALA A 366 8.59 32.61 20.61
N LYS A 367 8.79 32.44 21.91
CA LYS A 367 10.09 32.47 22.58
C LYS A 367 10.32 31.15 23.30
N THR A 368 11.54 30.62 23.22
CA THR A 368 11.95 29.47 24.02
C THR A 368 12.23 29.95 25.45
N VAL A 369 11.43 29.51 26.42
CA VAL A 369 11.51 29.96 27.83
C VAL A 369 11.92 28.87 28.80
N ARG A 370 11.72 27.59 28.44
CA ARG A 370 12.06 26.41 29.26
C ARG A 370 12.80 25.39 28.39
N VAL A 371 13.99 25.75 27.92
CA VAL A 371 14.75 24.94 26.95
C VAL A 371 15.21 23.61 27.55
N GLU A 372 15.48 23.60 28.85
CA GLU A 372 15.87 22.47 29.67
C GLU A 372 14.79 21.38 29.76
N GLU A 373 13.51 21.72 29.57
CA GLU A 373 12.41 20.76 29.51
C GLU A 373 12.25 20.13 28.10
N CYS A 374 13.09 20.50 27.12
CA CYS A 374 12.94 20.04 25.75
C CYS A 374 13.55 18.66 25.51
N TYR A 375 12.69 17.64 25.41
CA TYR A 375 13.09 16.27 25.03
C TYR A 375 13.27 16.06 23.52
N GLY A 376 13.12 17.11 22.70
CA GLY A 376 13.36 17.01 21.26
C GLY A 376 12.34 16.22 20.45
N CYS A 377 11.09 16.12 20.91
CA CYS A 377 10.06 15.28 20.27
C CYS A 377 9.73 15.65 18.80
N GLY A 378 10.10 16.84 18.34
CA GLY A 378 9.88 17.28 16.96
C GLY A 378 8.49 17.86 16.67
N THR A 379 7.54 17.79 17.60
CA THR A 379 6.15 18.17 17.34
C THR A 379 6.00 19.66 16.97
N CYS A 380 6.67 20.55 17.71
CA CYS A 380 6.64 22.00 17.44
C CYS A 380 7.23 22.36 16.09
N TYR A 381 8.32 21.71 15.69
CA TYR A 381 8.90 21.82 14.35
C TYR A 381 7.92 21.40 13.26
N LYS A 382 7.28 20.23 13.41
CA LYS A 382 6.38 19.67 12.39
C LYS A 382 5.03 20.39 12.27
N LEU A 383 4.55 21.00 13.35
CA LEU A 383 3.26 21.70 13.37
C LEU A 383 3.39 23.21 13.17
N CYS A 384 4.60 23.76 13.05
CA CYS A 384 4.79 25.19 12.80
C CYS A 384 4.33 25.55 11.37
N PRO A 385 3.29 26.38 11.20
CA PRO A 385 2.72 26.66 9.88
C PRO A 385 3.62 27.53 9.00
N THR A 386 4.60 28.21 9.58
CA THR A 386 5.54 29.09 8.88
C THR A 386 6.97 28.55 8.88
N GLU A 387 7.17 27.31 9.32
CA GLU A 387 8.50 26.68 9.41
C GLU A 387 9.52 27.54 10.19
N ALA A 388 9.03 28.28 11.19
CA ALA A 388 9.81 29.19 12.02
C ALA A 388 10.60 28.49 13.14
N ILE A 389 10.42 27.19 13.33
CA ILE A 389 11.13 26.43 14.36
C ILE A 389 12.16 25.55 13.65
N SER A 390 13.34 25.42 14.22
CA SER A 390 14.38 24.48 13.82
C SER A 390 15.06 23.88 15.04
N TYR A 391 15.95 22.91 14.86
CA TYR A 391 16.71 22.30 15.95
C TYR A 391 18.21 22.38 15.69
N LYS A 392 18.96 22.75 16.73
CA LYS A 392 20.39 22.46 16.81
C LYS A 392 20.56 21.09 17.47
N ILE A 393 21.25 20.18 16.80
CA ILE A 393 21.54 18.83 17.32
C ILE A 393 22.90 18.91 18.05
N GLY A 394 22.94 18.47 19.31
CA GLY A 394 24.18 18.33 20.07
C GLY A 394 24.86 16.98 19.77
N GLU A 395 26.18 16.92 19.98
CA GLU A 395 26.99 15.72 19.68
C GLU A 395 26.92 14.65 20.77
N GLU A 396 26.64 15.05 22.01
CA GLU A 396 26.53 14.13 23.14
C GLU A 396 25.25 13.29 23.08
N LYS A 397 25.14 12.21 23.86
CA LYS A 397 23.86 11.49 24.00
C LYS A 397 22.97 12.25 24.98
N HIS A 398 21.69 12.39 24.67
CA HIS A 398 20.74 12.98 25.62
C HIS A 398 20.79 12.09 26.87
N PRO A 399 20.98 12.65 28.08
CA PRO A 399 20.79 11.89 29.30
C PRO A 399 19.33 11.45 29.30
N ALA A 400 19.06 10.21 28.90
CA ALA A 400 17.71 9.70 28.81
C ALA A 400 17.12 9.74 30.21
N VAL A 401 16.06 10.54 30.38
CA VAL A 401 15.07 10.55 31.47
C VAL A 401 15.46 9.63 32.65
N GLN A 402 16.23 10.18 33.60
CA GLN A 402 16.46 9.58 34.90
C GLN A 402 15.90 10.50 35.98
N GLU A 403 14.60 10.72 35.96
CA GLU A 403 13.87 10.88 37.23
C GLU A 403 12.66 9.96 37.15
N PRO A 404 12.47 9.05 38.13
CA PRO A 404 11.22 8.31 38.23
C PRO A 404 10.08 9.33 38.30
N LEU A 405 8.97 9.05 37.61
CA LEU A 405 7.74 9.80 37.79
C LEU A 405 7.35 9.67 39.26
N GLU A 406 7.57 10.72 40.06
CA GLU A 406 6.94 10.82 41.37
C GLU A 406 5.42 10.89 41.14
N PRO A 407 4.64 10.06 41.85
CA PRO A 407 3.22 9.82 41.59
C PRO A 407 2.32 11.05 41.77
#